data_AF-A0AAU9WTB7-F1
#
_entry.id   AF-A0AAU9WTB7-F1
#
_cell.length_a   1.000
_cell.length_b   1.000
_cell.length_c   1.000
_cell.angle_alpha   90.00
_cell.angle_beta   90.00
_cell.angle_gamma   90.00
#
_symmetry.space_group_name_H-M   'P 1'
#
loop_
_entity.id
_entity.type
_entity.pdbx_description
1 polymer ?
#
loop_
_entity_poly.entity_id
_entity_poly.type
_entity_poly.pdbx_seq_one_letter_code
_entity_poly.pdbx_strand_id
1 'polypeptide(L)'
;VRGLSNFHKRRAIFSWCRKQKADLIFLQETHSTTERQDQWRKEWGASILFSHGSTNARGVAILIKNSLNIIIQQSEISSDGRFIFYRNLSKLLRKDEFGNEENIIIGGDFNCPLDITLDKKGEIESSGRGAGFWKLNTSLLANENYKHMITNNLPTWLDAGKDIHDPRLLWDWIKFNIRSNSIIFSKQIASIRRKQEEELNKRYQEAVLMFHTNPCNNTRLALEKSKQDLEALYEDKVEGIILRARARWHEHGEKNNKYFLNLEKRNHV
;
A
#
# COMPACT_ATOMS: atom_id res chain seq x y z
N VAL A 1 -3.55 -4.20 -0.73
CA VAL A 1 -2.78 -4.13 0.55
C VAL A 1 -1.26 -4.28 0.37
N ARG A 2 -0.75 -4.73 -0.79
CA ARG A 2 0.70 -4.83 -1.11
C ARG A 2 1.52 -5.56 -0.05
N GLY A 3 1.18 -6.81 0.18
CA GLY A 3 1.81 -7.70 1.15
C GLY A 3 1.29 -7.52 2.57
N LEU A 4 0.90 -8.63 3.20
CA LEU A 4 0.51 -8.72 4.60
C LEU A 4 1.40 -9.70 5.38
N SER A 5 2.58 -10.06 4.86
CA SER A 5 3.51 -10.98 5.53
C SER A 5 4.03 -10.42 6.86
N ASN A 6 4.30 -9.11 6.94
CA ASN A 6 4.73 -8.45 8.17
C ASN A 6 3.60 -8.45 9.21
N PHE A 7 3.88 -8.99 10.41
CA PHE A 7 2.93 -9.14 11.50
C PHE A 7 2.30 -7.81 11.95
N HIS A 8 3.11 -6.78 12.18
CA HIS A 8 2.61 -5.47 12.66
C HIS A 8 1.70 -4.81 11.62
N LYS A 9 2.10 -4.83 10.34
CA LYS A 9 1.27 -4.33 9.24
C LYS A 9 -0.06 -5.08 9.14
N ARG A 10 -0.03 -6.41 9.24
CA ARG A 10 -1.23 -7.25 9.18
C ARG A 10 -2.16 -7.01 10.34
N ARG A 11 -1.64 -6.96 11.57
CA ARG A 11 -2.40 -6.63 12.79
C ARG A 11 -3.07 -5.26 12.70
N ALA A 12 -2.36 -4.25 12.19
CA ALA A 12 -2.92 -2.90 11.99
C ALA A 12 -4.06 -2.91 10.95
N ILE A 13 -3.87 -3.58 9.81
CA ILE A 13 -4.91 -3.69 8.78
C ILE A 13 -6.13 -4.44 9.29
N PHE A 14 -5.95 -5.55 10.02
CA PHE A 14 -7.07 -6.27 10.64
C PHE A 14 -7.81 -5.42 11.67
N SER A 15 -7.09 -4.68 12.52
CA SER A 15 -7.70 -3.74 13.46
C SER A 15 -8.52 -2.66 12.75
N TRP A 16 -7.99 -2.11 11.65
CA TRP A 16 -8.71 -1.13 10.83
C TRP A 16 -9.95 -1.73 10.16
N CYS A 17 -9.85 -2.96 9.62
CA CYS A 17 -10.96 -3.69 9.01
C CYS A 17 -12.10 -3.95 10.00
N ARG A 18 -11.79 -4.27 11.27
CA ARG A 18 -12.81 -4.46 12.32
C ARG A 18 -13.65 -3.21 12.55
N LYS A 19 -13.03 -2.02 12.49
CA LYS A 19 -13.71 -0.73 12.69
C LYS A 19 -14.62 -0.33 11.53
N GLN A 20 -14.52 -0.96 10.36
CA GLN A 20 -15.38 -0.65 9.22
C GLN A 20 -16.78 -1.21 9.41
N LYS A 21 -17.83 -0.52 8.94
CA LYS A 21 -19.21 -1.03 8.90
C LYS A 21 -19.46 -1.96 7.70
N ALA A 22 -18.50 -2.84 7.40
CA ALA A 22 -18.59 -3.81 6.31
C ALA A 22 -18.51 -5.23 6.88
N ASP A 23 -19.38 -6.13 6.42
CA ASP A 23 -19.41 -7.53 6.84
C ASP A 23 -18.51 -8.44 5.98
N LEU A 24 -18.32 -8.06 4.71
CA LEU A 24 -17.39 -8.67 3.76
C LEU A 24 -16.31 -7.67 3.36
N ILE A 25 -15.04 -8.07 3.44
CA ILE A 25 -13.91 -7.20 3.10
C ILE A 25 -12.98 -7.92 2.14
N PHE A 26 -12.79 -7.35 0.96
CA PHE A 26 -11.94 -7.88 -0.09
C PHE A 26 -10.56 -7.22 -0.05
N LEU A 27 -9.51 -8.03 0.13
CA LEU A 27 -8.13 -7.60 0.15
C LEU A 27 -7.37 -8.19 -1.03
N GLN A 28 -6.63 -7.36 -1.76
CA GLN A 28 -5.86 -7.76 -2.93
C GLN A 28 -4.36 -7.50 -2.74
N GLU A 29 -3.53 -8.21 -3.49
CA GLU A 29 -2.06 -8.20 -3.37
C GLU A 29 -1.65 -8.56 -1.93
N THR A 30 -2.25 -9.60 -1.35
CA THR A 30 -1.99 -10.00 0.04
C THR A 30 -0.63 -10.65 0.22
N HIS A 31 -0.12 -11.31 -0.84
CA HIS A 31 1.06 -12.18 -0.81
C HIS A 31 0.95 -13.24 0.29
N SER A 32 -0.27 -13.73 0.52
CA SER A 32 -0.55 -14.81 1.47
C SER A 32 0.06 -16.11 0.96
N THR A 33 0.63 -16.91 1.86
CA THR A 33 1.15 -18.26 1.57
C THR A 33 0.33 -19.30 2.32
N THR A 34 0.34 -20.55 1.84
CA THR A 34 -0.41 -21.66 2.44
C THR A 34 -0.01 -21.91 3.89
N GLU A 35 1.30 -21.81 4.17
CA GLU A 35 1.89 -22.00 5.49
C GLU A 35 1.37 -21.03 6.57
N ARG A 36 0.94 -19.83 6.17
CA ARG A 36 0.58 -18.75 7.11
C ARG A 36 -0.92 -18.50 7.24
N GLN A 37 -1.74 -19.26 6.51
CA GLN A 37 -3.20 -19.06 6.50
C GLN A 37 -3.82 -19.21 7.90
N ASP A 38 -3.44 -20.25 8.63
CA ASP A 38 -4.02 -20.54 9.96
C ASP A 38 -3.65 -19.48 10.98
N GLN A 39 -2.43 -18.95 10.90
CA GLN A 39 -2.02 -17.81 11.71
C GLN A 39 -2.91 -16.60 11.41
N TRP A 40 -3.16 -16.29 10.13
CA TRP A 40 -3.96 -15.12 9.75
C TRP A 40 -5.42 -15.28 10.16
N ARG A 41 -5.98 -16.50 10.07
CA ARG A 41 -7.33 -16.81 10.56
C ARG A 41 -7.44 -16.58 12.07
N LYS A 42 -6.46 -17.07 12.85
CA LYS A 42 -6.39 -16.81 14.29
C LYS A 42 -6.27 -15.32 14.62
N GLU A 43 -5.42 -14.60 13.90
CA GLU A 43 -5.23 -13.15 14.11
C GLU A 43 -6.47 -12.32 13.74
N TRP A 44 -7.22 -12.73 12.71
CA TRP A 44 -8.47 -12.10 12.32
C TRP A 44 -9.59 -12.41 13.31
N GLY A 45 -9.68 -13.67 13.76
CA GLY A 45 -10.69 -14.16 14.70
C GLY A 45 -12.02 -14.58 14.05
N ALA A 46 -12.02 -14.76 12.73
CA ALA A 46 -13.18 -15.16 11.94
C ALA A 46 -12.74 -15.85 10.62
N SER A 47 -13.69 -16.22 9.78
CA SER A 47 -13.42 -16.89 8.51
C SER A 47 -12.66 -15.99 7.52
N ILE A 48 -11.65 -16.57 6.87
CA ILE A 48 -10.92 -15.95 5.75
C ILE A 48 -10.84 -16.94 4.59
N LEU A 49 -11.23 -16.46 3.41
CA LEU A 49 -11.02 -17.17 2.15
C LEU A 49 -9.78 -16.63 1.48
N PHE A 50 -8.89 -17.52 1.06
CA PHE A 50 -7.63 -17.17 0.42
C PHE A 50 -7.58 -17.71 -1.00
N SER A 51 -7.13 -16.88 -1.92
CA SER A 51 -6.61 -17.30 -3.21
C SER A 51 -5.14 -16.95 -3.25
N HIS A 52 -4.28 -17.96 -3.19
CA HIS A 52 -2.82 -17.77 -3.17
C HIS A 52 -2.28 -17.46 -4.57
N GLY A 53 -1.34 -16.53 -4.64
CA GLY A 53 -0.53 -16.27 -5.85
C GLY A 53 0.87 -16.88 -5.72
N SER A 54 1.76 -16.61 -6.68
CA SER A 54 3.18 -16.93 -6.49
C SER A 54 3.79 -16.00 -5.43
N THR A 55 4.85 -16.44 -4.76
CA THR A 55 5.46 -15.80 -3.58
C THR A 55 5.83 -14.31 -3.76
N ASN A 56 5.99 -13.85 -5.00
CA ASN A 56 6.41 -12.48 -5.33
C ASN A 56 5.34 -11.63 -6.03
N ALA A 57 4.17 -12.19 -6.37
CA ALA A 57 3.08 -11.45 -6.97
C ALA A 57 1.74 -12.21 -6.87
N ARG A 58 0.65 -11.46 -6.65
CA ARG A 58 -0.74 -11.94 -6.59
C ARG A 58 -1.10 -12.56 -5.23
N GLY A 59 -2.40 -12.60 -4.94
CA GLY A 59 -2.95 -13.04 -3.66
C GLY A 59 -4.17 -12.22 -3.29
N VAL A 60 -5.29 -12.89 -3.06
CA VAL A 60 -6.55 -12.27 -2.63
C VAL A 60 -6.98 -12.92 -1.32
N ALA A 61 -7.52 -12.12 -0.41
CA ALA A 61 -8.17 -12.61 0.80
C ALA A 61 -9.54 -11.94 0.96
N ILE A 62 -10.55 -12.74 1.29
CA ILE A 62 -11.88 -12.26 1.65
C ILE A 62 -12.04 -12.49 3.14
N LEU A 63 -12.10 -11.40 3.90
CA LEU A 63 -12.37 -11.44 5.33
C LEU A 63 -13.88 -11.41 5.54
N ILE A 64 -14.38 -12.37 6.32
CA ILE A 64 -15.79 -12.47 6.70
C ILE A 64 -15.88 -12.16 8.19
N LYS A 65 -16.78 -11.26 8.59
CA LYS A 65 -17.04 -11.00 10.01
C LYS A 65 -17.95 -12.07 10.61
N ASN A 66 -17.76 -12.37 11.90
CA ASN A 66 -18.61 -13.31 12.64
C ASN A 66 -20.08 -12.88 12.73
N SER A 67 -20.39 -11.60 12.52
CA SER A 67 -21.77 -11.10 12.43
C SER A 67 -22.53 -11.68 11.23
N LEU A 68 -21.82 -12.14 10.21
CA LEU A 68 -22.40 -12.62 8.96
C LEU A 68 -22.31 -14.15 8.91
N ASN A 69 -23.47 -14.81 9.08
CA ASN A 69 -23.58 -16.25 8.95
C ASN A 69 -23.65 -16.62 7.46
N ILE A 70 -22.50 -16.91 6.85
CA ILE A 70 -22.41 -17.39 5.45
C ILE A 70 -22.10 -18.88 5.44
N ILE A 71 -22.88 -19.62 4.67
CA ILE A 71 -22.53 -20.97 4.21
C ILE A 71 -21.90 -20.83 2.83
N ILE A 72 -20.64 -21.22 2.70
CA ILE A 72 -19.94 -21.17 1.41
C ILE A 72 -20.32 -22.43 0.65
N GLN A 73 -21.14 -22.29 -0.38
CA GLN A 73 -21.59 -23.42 -1.20
C GLN A 73 -20.51 -23.91 -2.18
N GLN A 74 -19.77 -22.98 -2.79
CA GLN A 74 -18.70 -23.29 -3.74
C GLN A 74 -17.55 -22.27 -3.63
N SER A 75 -16.31 -22.75 -3.76
CA SER A 75 -15.12 -21.89 -3.84
C SER A 75 -14.16 -22.39 -4.91
N GLU A 76 -13.93 -21.58 -5.94
CA GLU A 76 -13.03 -21.89 -7.05
C GLU A 76 -11.76 -21.03 -6.96
N ILE A 77 -10.59 -21.66 -7.02
CA ILE A 77 -9.29 -20.99 -7.01
C ILE A 77 -8.57 -21.35 -8.32
N SER A 78 -8.49 -20.40 -9.25
CA SER A 78 -7.84 -20.63 -10.54
C SER A 78 -6.32 -20.40 -10.43
N SER A 79 -5.55 -21.46 -10.65
CA SER A 79 -4.07 -21.44 -10.75
C SER A 79 -3.58 -21.29 -12.20
N ASP A 80 -4.48 -21.49 -13.16
CA ASP A 80 -4.24 -21.79 -14.58
C ASP A 80 -4.39 -20.58 -15.53
N GLY A 81 -4.67 -19.40 -14.97
CA GLY A 81 -4.63 -18.14 -15.71
C GLY A 81 -6.00 -17.51 -15.96
N ARG A 82 -5.96 -16.20 -16.17
CA ARG A 82 -7.11 -15.28 -16.14
C ARG A 82 -8.25 -15.65 -17.11
N PHE A 83 -7.95 -16.26 -18.25
CA PHE A 83 -8.94 -16.60 -19.28
C PHE A 83 -9.82 -17.81 -18.92
N ILE A 84 -9.24 -18.83 -18.26
CA ILE A 84 -9.99 -20.02 -17.86
C ILE A 84 -10.97 -19.66 -16.74
N PHE A 85 -10.59 -18.77 -15.82
CA PHE A 85 -11.48 -18.21 -14.81
C PHE A 85 -12.74 -17.58 -15.43
N TYR A 86 -12.61 -16.67 -16.40
CA TYR A 86 -13.79 -16.04 -17.03
C TYR A 86 -14.64 -17.02 -17.83
N ARG A 87 -14.02 -18.02 -18.48
CA ARG A 87 -14.77 -19.07 -19.18
C ARG A 87 -15.56 -19.94 -18.20
N ASN A 88 -14.98 -20.27 -17.05
CA ASN A 88 -15.63 -21.06 -16.00
C ASN A 88 -16.71 -20.24 -15.29
N LEU A 89 -16.46 -18.96 -14.99
CA LEU A 89 -17.44 -18.03 -14.43
C LEU A 89 -18.62 -17.83 -15.38
N SER A 90 -18.36 -17.60 -16.67
CA SER A 90 -19.42 -17.49 -17.69
C SER A 90 -20.22 -18.78 -17.82
N LYS A 91 -19.57 -19.95 -17.73
CA LYS A 91 -20.28 -21.25 -17.69
C LYS A 91 -21.12 -21.40 -16.42
N LEU A 92 -20.60 -21.01 -15.25
CA LEU A 92 -21.29 -21.08 -13.96
C LEU A 92 -22.53 -20.18 -13.95
N LEU A 93 -22.37 -18.91 -14.33
CA LEU A 93 -23.45 -17.92 -14.43
C LEU A 93 -24.52 -18.30 -15.48
N ARG A 94 -24.18 -19.18 -16.44
CA ARG A 94 -25.10 -19.67 -17.48
C ARG A 94 -25.69 -21.05 -17.17
N LYS A 95 -25.13 -21.81 -16.21
CA LYS A 95 -25.48 -23.23 -16.02
C LYS A 95 -26.68 -23.43 -15.12
N ASP A 96 -26.89 -22.54 -14.16
CA ASP A 96 -28.00 -22.58 -13.24
C ASP A 96 -28.67 -21.21 -13.25
N GLU A 97 -29.93 -21.13 -12.84
CA GLU A 97 -30.80 -19.94 -12.83
C GLU A 97 -30.30 -18.81 -11.89
N PHE A 98 -29.03 -18.41 -12.00
CA PHE A 98 -28.35 -17.30 -11.32
C PHE A 98 -29.00 -15.93 -11.58
N GLY A 99 -30.16 -15.87 -12.23
CA GLY A 99 -30.82 -14.66 -12.69
C GLY A 99 -32.05 -14.22 -11.87
N ASN A 100 -32.69 -15.09 -11.10
CA ASN A 100 -34.04 -14.77 -10.60
C ASN A 100 -34.15 -14.45 -9.10
N GLU A 101 -33.29 -14.99 -8.22
CA GLU A 101 -33.44 -14.78 -6.76
C GLU A 101 -32.14 -14.54 -5.96
N GLU A 102 -30.94 -14.61 -6.56
CA GLU A 102 -29.68 -14.57 -5.79
C GLU A 102 -28.99 -13.19 -5.78
N ASN A 103 -28.63 -12.71 -4.58
CA ASN A 103 -27.77 -11.54 -4.37
C ASN A 103 -26.30 -11.90 -4.63
N ILE A 104 -25.87 -11.84 -5.90
CA ILE A 104 -24.49 -12.18 -6.28
C ILE A 104 -23.54 -11.04 -5.88
N ILE A 105 -22.57 -11.34 -5.00
CA ILE A 105 -21.46 -10.44 -4.67
C ILE A 105 -20.19 -10.93 -5.38
N ILE A 106 -19.72 -10.17 -6.37
CA ILE A 106 -18.46 -10.44 -7.07
C ILE A 106 -17.43 -9.39 -6.65
N GLY A 107 -16.32 -9.82 -6.05
CA GLY A 107 -15.23 -8.93 -5.64
C GLY A 107 -13.89 -9.41 -6.17
N GLY A 108 -13.06 -8.49 -6.68
CA GLY A 108 -11.76 -8.82 -7.26
C GLY A 108 -11.05 -7.61 -7.91
N ASP A 109 -9.82 -7.83 -8.38
CA ASP A 109 -9.09 -6.87 -9.22
C ASP A 109 -9.47 -7.12 -10.68
N PHE A 110 -10.50 -6.44 -11.18
CA PHE A 110 -10.99 -6.59 -12.55
C PHE A 110 -10.16 -5.79 -13.57
N ASN A 111 -8.85 -5.62 -13.32
CA ASN A 111 -7.92 -5.06 -14.29
C ASN A 111 -7.68 -6.06 -15.45
N CYS A 112 -8.71 -6.26 -16.26
CA CYS A 112 -8.78 -7.23 -17.35
C CYS A 112 -9.16 -6.52 -18.66
N PRO A 113 -8.23 -6.36 -19.62
CA PRO A 113 -8.61 -6.09 -20.99
C PRO A 113 -9.28 -7.34 -21.60
N LEU A 114 -10.37 -7.13 -22.33
CA LEU A 114 -11.16 -8.20 -22.97
C LEU A 114 -10.45 -8.86 -24.17
N ASP A 115 -9.35 -8.28 -24.66
CA ASP A 115 -8.60 -8.76 -25.84
C ASP A 115 -7.08 -8.73 -25.60
N ILE A 116 -6.47 -9.93 -25.61
CA ILE A 116 -5.03 -10.16 -25.40
C ILE A 116 -4.19 -9.76 -26.64
N THR A 117 -4.79 -9.81 -27.82
CA THR A 117 -4.14 -9.57 -29.12
C THR A 117 -3.96 -8.09 -29.38
N LEU A 118 -4.90 -7.26 -28.92
CA LEU A 118 -4.79 -5.80 -28.97
C LEU A 118 -3.81 -5.23 -27.92
N ASP A 119 -3.60 -5.94 -26.81
CA ASP A 119 -2.72 -5.51 -25.71
C ASP A 119 -1.22 -5.70 -26.05
N LYS A 120 -0.89 -6.77 -26.79
CA LYS A 120 0.52 -7.09 -27.14
C LYS A 120 1.15 -6.26 -28.26
N LYS A 121 0.37 -5.49 -29.03
CA LYS A 121 0.92 -4.61 -30.08
C LYS A 121 1.48 -3.28 -29.56
N GLY A 122 1.39 -3.03 -28.25
CA GLY A 122 1.92 -1.82 -27.62
C GLY A 122 3.34 -1.92 -27.07
N GLU A 123 3.95 -3.11 -27.06
CA GLU A 123 5.33 -3.30 -26.61
C GLU A 123 6.29 -2.93 -27.74
N ILE A 124 6.62 -1.63 -27.82
CA ILE A 124 7.93 -1.24 -28.36
C ILE A 124 8.96 -1.86 -27.42
N GLU A 125 9.69 -2.86 -27.90
CA GLU A 125 10.89 -3.35 -27.26
C GLU A 125 11.87 -2.18 -27.05
N SER A 126 12.02 -1.71 -25.81
CA SER A 126 13.28 -1.10 -25.35
C SER A 126 13.28 -0.87 -23.83
N SER A 127 14.28 -1.49 -23.21
CA SER A 127 14.96 -1.17 -21.94
C SER A 127 14.15 -1.09 -20.63
N GLY A 128 14.79 -1.60 -19.56
CA GLY A 128 14.18 -1.89 -18.27
C GLY A 128 13.32 -0.77 -17.67
N ARG A 129 12.28 -1.18 -16.93
CA ARG A 129 11.37 -0.29 -16.20
C ARG A 129 12.15 0.76 -15.41
N GLY A 130 12.10 2.02 -15.87
CA GLY A 130 12.68 3.14 -15.14
C GLY A 130 12.03 3.31 -13.77
N ALA A 131 12.76 3.91 -12.83
CA ALA A 131 12.22 4.34 -11.54
C ALA A 131 11.04 5.28 -11.83
N GLY A 132 9.81 4.86 -11.55
CA GLY A 132 8.60 5.59 -11.92
C GLY A 132 8.56 7.06 -11.48
N PHE A 133 7.48 7.77 -11.87
CA PHE A 133 7.33 9.19 -11.58
C PHE A 133 7.53 9.52 -10.09
N TRP A 134 8.56 10.32 -9.79
CA TRP A 134 8.84 10.77 -8.42
C TRP A 134 7.89 11.89 -8.02
N LYS A 135 7.36 11.80 -6.81
CA LYS A 135 6.52 12.82 -6.18
C LYS A 135 7.17 13.26 -4.87
N LEU A 136 7.16 14.57 -4.63
CA LEU A 136 7.60 15.13 -3.35
C LEU A 136 6.68 14.63 -2.23
N ASN A 137 7.26 14.18 -1.12
CA ASN A 137 6.51 13.96 0.09
C ASN A 137 6.14 15.32 0.71
N THR A 138 4.88 15.71 0.58
CA THR A 138 4.39 17.03 1.03
C THR A 138 4.50 17.22 2.54
N SER A 139 4.63 16.15 3.33
CA SER A 139 4.89 16.28 4.78
C SER A 139 6.21 16.99 5.09
N LEU A 140 7.16 17.04 4.14
CA LEU A 140 8.40 17.81 4.31
C LEU A 140 8.15 19.31 4.34
N LEU A 141 7.08 19.79 3.72
CA LEU A 141 6.73 21.20 3.70
C LEU A 141 6.32 21.73 5.08
N ALA A 142 6.00 20.85 6.02
CA ALA A 142 5.75 21.20 7.42
C ALA A 142 7.02 21.19 8.29
N ASN A 143 8.17 20.76 7.76
CA ASN A 143 9.42 20.66 8.50
C ASN A 143 10.24 21.95 8.35
N GLU A 144 10.49 22.67 9.46
CA GLU A 144 11.22 23.94 9.44
C GLU A 144 12.67 23.79 8.95
N ASN A 145 13.35 22.71 9.29
CA ASN A 145 14.72 22.46 8.80
C ASN A 145 14.75 22.27 7.28
N TYR A 146 13.72 21.60 6.73
CA TYR A 146 13.57 21.47 5.28
C TYR A 146 13.30 22.82 4.62
N LYS A 147 12.40 23.65 5.18
CA LYS A 147 12.13 25.00 4.67
C LYS A 147 13.41 25.84 4.66
N HIS A 148 14.13 25.88 5.78
CA HIS A 148 15.40 26.59 5.89
C HIS A 148 16.43 26.08 4.88
N MET A 149 16.56 24.76 4.71
CA MET A 149 17.48 24.17 3.72
C MET A 149 17.16 24.63 2.30
N ILE A 150 15.89 24.61 1.89
CA ILE A 150 15.49 25.06 0.56
C ILE A 150 15.70 26.57 0.40
N THR A 151 15.25 27.37 1.37
CA THR A 151 15.34 28.84 1.32
C THR A 151 16.79 29.32 1.29
N ASN A 152 17.68 28.70 2.07
CA ASN A 152 19.09 29.10 2.13
C ASN A 152 19.85 28.72 0.84
N ASN A 153 19.47 27.64 0.18
CA ASN A 153 20.13 27.20 -1.05
C ASN A 153 19.58 27.86 -2.32
N LEU A 154 18.37 28.42 -2.28
CA LEU A 154 17.73 29.03 -3.44
C LEU A 154 18.56 30.16 -4.08
N PRO A 155 19.14 31.11 -3.32
CA PRO A 155 20.03 32.13 -3.90
C PRO A 155 21.24 31.53 -4.60
N THR A 156 21.85 30.48 -4.02
CA THR A 156 23.00 29.79 -4.61
C THR A 156 22.64 29.11 -5.93
N TRP A 157 21.46 28.49 -6.03
CA TRP A 157 21.00 27.87 -7.28
C TRP A 157 20.65 28.89 -8.35
N LEU A 158 20.13 30.06 -7.95
CA LEU A 158 19.87 31.17 -8.86
C LEU A 158 21.17 31.77 -9.41
N ASP A 159 22.18 31.99 -8.56
CA ASP A 159 23.50 32.47 -9.02
C ASP A 159 24.20 31.44 -9.92
N ALA A 160 24.13 30.15 -9.58
CA ALA A 160 24.66 29.09 -10.43
C ALA A 160 23.94 28.97 -11.80
N GLY A 161 22.68 29.42 -11.87
CA GLY A 161 21.87 29.42 -13.09
C GLY A 161 21.86 30.76 -13.84
N LYS A 162 22.67 31.75 -13.43
CA LYS A 162 22.60 33.13 -13.95
C LYS A 162 22.81 33.26 -15.45
N ASP A 163 23.55 32.33 -16.05
CA ASP A 163 23.85 32.32 -17.49
C ASP A 163 22.72 31.66 -18.32
N ILE A 164 21.68 31.14 -17.66
CA ILE A 164 20.51 30.56 -18.31
C ILE A 164 19.52 31.68 -18.65
N HIS A 165 19.59 32.18 -19.89
CA HIS A 165 18.74 33.28 -20.34
C HIS A 165 17.27 32.87 -20.59
N ASP A 166 16.99 31.60 -20.88
CA ASP A 166 15.61 31.12 -21.03
C ASP A 166 14.96 30.89 -19.65
N PRO A 167 13.91 31.63 -19.27
CA PRO A 167 13.22 31.46 -17.99
C PRO A 167 12.67 30.04 -17.77
N ARG A 168 12.34 29.31 -18.84
CA ARG A 168 11.83 27.93 -18.76
C ARG A 168 12.93 26.97 -18.31
N LEU A 169 14.12 27.10 -18.90
CA LEU A 169 15.29 26.31 -18.54
C LEU A 169 15.79 26.64 -17.14
N LEU A 170 15.74 27.93 -16.75
CA LEU A 170 16.05 28.34 -15.38
C LEU A 170 15.08 27.71 -14.38
N TRP A 171 13.79 27.67 -14.70
CA TRP A 171 12.80 27.01 -13.85
C TRP A 171 13.01 25.49 -13.75
N ASP A 172 13.35 24.82 -14.85
CA ASP A 172 13.68 23.39 -14.84
C ASP A 172 14.94 23.11 -13.99
N TRP A 173 15.94 23.98 -14.07
CA TRP A 173 17.14 23.93 -13.22
C TRP A 173 16.81 24.07 -11.73
N ILE A 174 15.97 25.03 -11.36
CA ILE A 174 15.54 25.21 -9.96
C ILE A 174 14.73 23.99 -9.48
N LYS A 175 13.79 23.49 -10.29
CA LYS A 175 13.04 22.26 -9.95
C LYS A 175 13.94 21.06 -9.77
N PHE A 176 14.99 20.91 -10.59
CA PHE A 176 15.97 19.84 -10.46
C PHE A 176 16.69 19.92 -9.10
N ASN A 177 17.19 21.11 -8.72
CA ASN A 177 17.87 21.31 -7.45
C ASN A 177 16.97 21.06 -6.24
N ILE A 178 15.73 21.57 -6.27
CA ILE A 178 14.72 21.30 -5.24
C ILE A 178 14.50 19.80 -5.12
N ARG A 179 14.26 19.10 -6.23
CA ARG A 179 14.04 17.65 -6.23
C ARG A 179 15.23 16.88 -5.68
N SER A 180 16.44 17.20 -6.13
CA SER A 180 17.67 16.52 -5.69
C SER A 180 17.85 16.64 -4.17
N ASN A 181 17.76 17.87 -3.65
CA ASN A 181 17.88 18.14 -2.22
C ASN A 181 16.74 17.54 -1.41
N SER A 182 15.51 17.53 -1.94
CA SER A 182 14.36 16.86 -1.31
C SER A 182 14.58 15.36 -1.13
N ILE A 183 15.19 14.71 -2.12
CA ILE A 183 15.50 13.28 -2.05
C ILE A 183 16.57 13.01 -0.98
N ILE A 184 17.61 13.84 -0.92
CA ILE A 184 18.69 13.73 0.07
C ILE A 184 18.11 13.91 1.49
N PHE A 185 17.36 14.98 1.71
CA PHE A 185 16.73 15.26 3.00
C PHE A 185 15.77 14.14 3.42
N SER A 186 14.98 13.62 2.48
CA SER A 186 14.09 12.47 2.75
C SER A 186 14.85 11.24 3.23
N LYS A 187 16.01 10.94 2.62
CA LYS A 187 16.88 9.82 3.02
C LYS A 187 17.46 10.06 4.41
N GLN A 188 17.88 11.29 4.72
CA GLN A 188 18.39 11.66 6.05
C GLN A 188 17.32 11.48 7.14
N ILE A 189 16.13 12.02 6.94
CA ILE A 189 15.00 11.85 7.87
C ILE A 189 14.63 10.37 8.04
N ALA A 190 14.60 9.60 6.95
CA ALA A 190 14.35 8.15 7.04
C ALA A 190 15.44 7.43 7.84
N SER A 191 16.70 7.86 7.73
CA SER A 191 17.81 7.33 8.53
C SER A 191 17.66 7.65 10.01
N ILE A 192 17.36 8.92 10.35
CA ILE A 192 17.14 9.37 11.73
C ILE A 192 16.00 8.59 12.38
N ARG A 193 14.87 8.44 11.67
CA ARG A 193 13.72 7.68 12.17
C ARG A 193 14.05 6.21 12.43
N ARG A 194 14.87 5.57 11.57
CA ARG A 194 15.32 4.18 11.80
C ARG A 194 16.18 4.06 13.05
N LYS A 195 17.12 4.99 13.25
CA LYS A 195 17.94 5.02 14.47
C LYS A 195 17.08 5.20 15.73
N GLN A 196 16.10 6.09 15.69
CA GLN A 196 15.15 6.27 16.80
C GLN A 196 14.33 5.00 17.07
N GLU A 197 13.86 4.31 16.02
CA GLU A 197 13.14 3.04 16.12
C GLU A 197 14.04 1.94 16.74
N GLU A 198 15.32 1.88 16.37
CA GLU A 198 16.31 0.96 16.94
C GLU A 198 16.58 1.25 18.43
N GLU A 199 16.77 2.53 18.79
CA GLU A 199 17.01 2.95 20.18
C GLU A 199 15.81 2.65 21.09
N LEU A 200 14.60 2.93 20.65
CA LEU A 200 13.39 2.64 21.41
C LEU A 200 13.16 1.14 21.59
N ASN A 201 13.42 0.34 20.54
CA ASN A 201 13.38 -1.11 20.68
C ASN A 201 14.42 -1.62 21.68
N LYS A 202 15.64 -1.06 21.66
CA LYS A 202 16.68 -1.44 22.62
C LYS A 202 16.24 -1.12 24.06
N ARG A 203 15.73 0.08 24.32
CA ARG A 203 15.20 0.48 25.64
C ARG A 203 14.07 -0.43 26.11
N TYR A 204 13.15 -0.79 25.21
CA TYR A 204 12.08 -1.73 25.52
C TYR A 204 12.63 -3.11 25.92
N GLN A 205 13.60 -3.66 25.18
CA GLN A 205 14.23 -4.94 25.52
C GLN A 205 14.97 -4.89 26.88
N GLU A 206 15.68 -3.80 27.16
CA GLU A 206 16.33 -3.57 28.45
C GLU A 206 15.31 -3.49 29.59
N ALA A 207 14.20 -2.78 29.39
CA ALA A 207 13.13 -2.67 30.39
C ALA A 207 12.42 -4.02 30.64
N VAL A 208 12.22 -4.83 29.59
CA VAL A 208 11.71 -6.21 29.71
C VAL A 208 12.66 -7.04 30.57
N LEU A 209 13.96 -6.99 30.28
CA LEU A 209 14.97 -7.74 31.04
C LEU A 209 15.01 -7.30 32.51
N MET A 210 14.99 -6.00 32.78
CA MET A 210 14.96 -5.46 34.15
C MET A 210 13.72 -5.89 34.93
N PHE A 211 12.56 -5.94 34.27
CA PHE A 211 11.34 -6.43 34.92
C PHE A 211 11.42 -7.93 35.23
N HIS A 212 12.00 -8.74 34.34
CA HIS A 212 12.20 -10.17 34.60
C HIS A 212 13.19 -10.43 35.74
N THR A 213 14.26 -9.66 35.85
CA THR A 213 15.28 -9.85 36.90
C THR A 213 14.87 -9.27 38.24
N ASN A 214 14.06 -8.20 38.26
CA ASN A 214 13.54 -7.58 39.47
C ASN A 214 12.10 -7.10 39.27
N PRO A 215 11.10 -7.99 39.44
CA PRO A 215 9.69 -7.64 39.29
C PRO A 215 9.23 -6.74 40.45
N CYS A 216 9.32 -5.42 40.26
CA CYS A 216 8.85 -4.43 41.22
C CYS A 216 8.06 -3.32 40.50
N ASN A 217 7.40 -2.46 41.27
CA ASN A 217 6.54 -1.43 40.68
C ASN A 217 7.34 -0.46 39.78
N ASN A 218 8.59 -0.15 40.15
CA ASN A 218 9.45 0.75 39.38
C ASN A 218 9.85 0.15 38.02
N THR A 219 10.22 -1.14 37.98
CA THR A 219 10.58 -1.81 36.72
C THR A 219 9.36 -2.04 35.84
N ARG A 220 8.18 -2.29 36.44
CA ARG A 220 6.90 -2.34 35.70
C ARG A 220 6.57 -1.01 35.02
N LEU A 221 6.68 0.11 35.74
CA LEU A 221 6.43 1.45 35.20
C LEU A 221 7.41 1.80 34.07
N ALA A 222 8.69 1.44 34.21
CA ALA A 222 9.68 1.65 33.16
C ALA A 222 9.37 0.84 31.89
N LEU A 223 8.90 -0.40 32.04
CA LEU A 223 8.46 -1.25 30.94
C LEU A 223 7.21 -0.69 30.24
N GLU A 224 6.19 -0.31 31.01
CA GLU A 224 4.96 0.29 30.46
C GLU A 224 5.26 1.57 29.68
N LYS A 225 6.13 2.44 30.22
CA LYS A 225 6.57 3.65 29.53
C LYS A 225 7.28 3.34 28.20
N SER A 226 8.25 2.42 28.23
CA SER A 226 9.03 2.06 27.04
C SER A 226 8.14 1.44 25.95
N LYS A 227 7.10 0.71 26.36
CA LYS A 227 6.07 0.16 25.47
C LYS A 227 5.22 1.26 24.85
N GLN A 228 4.77 2.25 25.64
CA GLN A 228 3.99 3.38 25.15
C GLN A 228 4.77 4.22 24.14
N ASP A 229 6.04 4.51 24.41
CA ASP A 229 6.90 5.27 23.50
C ASP A 229 7.06 4.55 22.14
N LEU A 230 7.17 3.22 22.16
CA LEU A 230 7.25 2.41 20.95
C LEU A 230 5.92 2.36 20.19
N GLU A 231 4.80 2.23 20.90
CA GLU A 231 3.46 2.23 20.30
C GLU A 231 3.15 3.57 19.60
N ALA A 232 3.50 4.70 20.22
CA ALA A 232 3.32 6.03 19.62
C ALA A 232 4.09 6.17 18.28
N LEU A 233 5.33 5.68 18.19
CA LEU A 233 6.09 5.69 16.94
C LEU A 233 5.41 4.88 15.83
N TYR A 234 4.78 3.76 16.18
CA TYR A 234 4.07 2.93 15.22
C TYR A 234 2.74 3.55 14.75
N GLU A 235 2.03 4.28 15.60
CA GLU A 235 0.81 4.99 15.23
C GLU A 235 1.06 6.00 14.10
N ASP A 236 2.11 6.82 14.22
CA ASP A 236 2.53 7.78 13.17
C ASP A 236 2.83 7.07 11.83
N LYS A 237 3.50 5.91 11.90
CA LYS A 237 3.85 5.11 10.72
C LYS A 237 2.61 4.53 10.04
N VAL A 238 1.64 4.09 10.84
CA VAL A 238 0.36 3.55 10.38
C VAL A 238 -0.48 4.65 9.72
N GLU A 239 -0.60 5.83 10.34
CA GLU A 239 -1.33 6.96 9.77
C GLU A 239 -0.76 7.35 8.40
N GLY A 240 0.57 7.45 8.29
CA GLY A 240 1.22 7.74 7.01
C GLY A 240 0.96 6.67 5.94
N ILE A 241 0.88 5.39 6.31
CA ILE A 241 0.52 4.30 5.39
C ILE A 241 -0.92 4.44 4.92
N ILE A 242 -1.86 4.71 5.84
CA ILE A 242 -3.28 4.89 5.55
C ILE A 242 -3.47 6.07 4.60
N LEU A 243 -2.87 7.22 4.89
CA LEU A 243 -2.99 8.43 4.08
C LEU A 243 -2.48 8.19 2.65
N ARG A 244 -1.33 7.53 2.48
CA ARG A 244 -0.80 7.16 1.16
C ARG A 244 -1.67 6.13 0.43
N ALA A 245 -2.31 5.21 1.15
CA ALA A 245 -3.22 4.24 0.55
C ALA A 245 -4.50 4.93 0.03
N ARG A 246 -5.06 5.87 0.81
CA ARG A 246 -6.22 6.69 0.42
C ARG A 246 -5.92 7.61 -0.75
N ALA A 247 -4.78 8.32 -0.70
CA ALA A 247 -4.35 9.19 -1.81
C ALA A 247 -4.16 8.39 -3.10
N ARG A 248 -3.59 7.18 -3.05
CA ARG A 248 -3.50 6.31 -4.24
C ARG A 248 -4.86 5.87 -4.76
N TRP A 249 -5.79 5.53 -3.86
CA TRP A 249 -7.14 5.15 -4.26
C TRP A 249 -7.84 6.28 -5.00
N HIS A 250 -7.72 7.52 -4.52
CA HIS A 250 -8.23 8.71 -5.21
C HIS A 250 -7.48 8.98 -6.52
N GLU A 251 -6.14 9.01 -6.51
CA GLU A 251 -5.31 9.31 -7.69
C GLU A 251 -5.44 8.27 -8.81
N HIS A 252 -5.67 7.00 -8.49
CA HIS A 252 -5.81 5.92 -9.47
C HIS A 252 -7.28 5.56 -9.74
N GLY A 253 -8.20 5.94 -8.85
CA GLY A 253 -9.63 5.78 -9.04
C GLY A 253 -10.25 6.89 -9.89
N GLU A 254 -9.70 8.11 -9.85
CA GLU A 254 -10.27 9.27 -10.57
C GLU A 254 -9.56 9.61 -11.88
N LYS A 255 -8.36 9.10 -12.13
CA LYS A 255 -7.68 9.40 -13.40
C LYS A 255 -8.35 8.64 -14.53
N ASN A 256 -8.97 9.39 -15.45
CA ASN A 256 -9.24 8.93 -16.80
C ASN A 256 -7.94 8.34 -17.36
N ASN A 257 -7.92 7.01 -17.47
CA ASN A 257 -6.79 6.29 -18.00
C ASN A 257 -6.53 6.74 -19.46
N LYS A 258 -5.34 6.45 -19.99
CA LYS A 258 -5.03 6.68 -21.41
C LYS A 258 -6.10 6.09 -22.35
N TYR A 259 -6.81 5.07 -21.88
CA TYR A 259 -7.94 4.46 -22.56
C TYR A 259 -9.14 5.43 -22.71
N PHE A 260 -9.58 6.14 -21.66
CA PHE A 260 -10.67 7.13 -21.75
C PHE A 260 -10.28 8.37 -22.56
N LEU A 261 -9.05 8.88 -22.40
CA LEU A 261 -8.54 9.99 -23.22
C LEU A 261 -8.43 9.62 -24.70
N ASN A 262 -8.16 8.35 -25.01
CA ASN A 262 -8.15 7.85 -26.38
C ASN A 262 -9.54 7.45 -26.88
N LEU A 263 -10.50 7.18 -25.98
CA LEU A 263 -11.90 6.95 -26.32
C LEU A 263 -12.55 8.25 -26.77
N GLU A 264 -12.30 9.35 -26.06
CA GLU A 264 -12.79 10.68 -26.42
C GLU A 264 -12.18 11.16 -27.76
N LYS A 265 -10.89 10.92 -27.98
CA LYS A 265 -10.21 11.20 -29.26
C LYS A 265 -10.67 10.33 -30.44
N ARG A 266 -11.35 9.20 -30.19
CA ARG A 266 -11.94 8.35 -31.22
C ARG A 266 -13.41 8.69 -31.50
N ASN A 267 -14.06 9.41 -30.59
CA ASN A 267 -15.46 9.80 -30.70
C ASN A 267 -15.63 11.24 -31.22
N HIS A 268 -14.54 12.01 -31.32
CA HIS A 268 -14.47 13.23 -32.11
C HIS A 268 -13.63 12.98 -33.37
N VAL A 269 -14.33 12.97 -34.51
CA VAL A 269 -13.95 12.58 -35.90
C VAL A 269 -14.28 11.14 -36.25
#